data_AF-A0A955R075-F1
#
_entry.id   AF-A0A955R075-F1
#
_cell.length_a   1.000
_cell.length_b   1.000
_cell.length_c   1.000
_cell.angle_alpha   90.00
_cell.angle_beta   90.00
_cell.angle_gamma   90.00
#
_symmetry.space_group_name_H-M   'P 1'
#
loop_
_entity.id
_entity.type
_entity.pdbx_description
1 polymer ?
#
loop_
_entity_poly.entity_id
_entity_poly.type
_entity_poly.pdbx_seq_one_letter_code
_entity_poly.pdbx_strand_id
1 'polypeptide(L)'
;DPRERLSLQECLFPAGVTLDDLKRGGPSGYLRFYDQPFQSTGTASPDGFQLEMEQETLVNVNQPGAFLQKTLRFPETSAGILTRYHLENRGENPLQGLFGVEFNITLLAGDAEDRYFVDPGGESDRVRVGQEGEVSKRLEWAVRDGWAGFEVRWKTLTPARILFYPIETVSQSEDGFEKTYQGTCLWFLWELDVTPRGGVDLEINWEIGSIQGSA
;
A
#
# COMPACT_ATOMS: atom_id res chain seq x y z
N ASP A 1 -5.73 6.73 16.01
CA ASP A 1 -4.82 5.66 15.60
C ASP A 1 -3.48 5.91 16.26
N PRO A 2 -2.89 4.95 17.00
CA PRO A 2 -1.56 5.14 17.59
C PRO A 2 -0.42 5.08 16.56
N ARG A 3 -0.67 4.72 15.30
CA ARG A 3 0.35 4.54 14.27
C ARG A 3 0.44 5.75 13.33
N GLU A 4 1.65 6.10 12.94
CA GLU A 4 1.87 7.04 11.84
C GLU A 4 1.38 6.41 10.53
N ARG A 5 0.68 7.22 9.72
CA ARG A 5 0.17 6.83 8.41
C ARG A 5 1.15 7.27 7.35
N LEU A 6 1.96 6.33 6.86
CA LEU A 6 2.95 6.56 5.82
C LEU A 6 2.62 5.70 4.59
N SER A 7 3.37 5.90 3.50
CA SER A 7 3.28 5.04 2.31
C SER A 7 4.44 4.06 2.26
N LEU A 8 4.21 2.93 1.57
CA LEU A 8 5.15 1.82 1.47
C LEU A 8 5.46 1.23 2.86
N GLN A 9 4.42 0.94 3.65
CA GLN A 9 4.54 0.24 4.93
C GLN A 9 4.11 -1.22 4.76
N GLU A 10 5.02 -2.16 5.01
CA GLU A 10 4.81 -3.58 4.76
C GLU A 10 4.33 -4.34 5.99
N CYS A 11 3.40 -5.28 5.78
CA CYS A 11 2.83 -6.14 6.81
C CYS A 11 2.66 -7.58 6.32
N LEU A 12 2.69 -8.55 7.25
CA LEU A 12 2.16 -9.90 7.04
C LEU A 12 0.91 -10.10 7.88
N PHE A 13 -0.21 -10.36 7.22
CA PHE A 13 -1.49 -10.65 7.85
C PHE A 13 -1.83 -12.14 7.78
N PRO A 14 -2.64 -12.66 8.72
CA PRO A 14 -3.31 -13.95 8.52
C PRO A 14 -4.19 -13.92 7.27
N ALA A 15 -4.44 -15.10 6.69
CA ALA A 15 -5.39 -15.24 5.62
C ALA A 15 -6.79 -14.76 6.06
N GLY A 16 -7.52 -14.10 5.16
CA GLY A 16 -8.89 -13.66 5.40
C GLY A 16 -9.04 -12.28 6.08
N VAL A 17 -7.98 -11.47 6.18
CA VAL A 17 -8.10 -10.09 6.67
C VAL A 17 -9.17 -9.32 5.90
N THR A 18 -10.05 -8.62 6.62
CA THR A 18 -11.16 -7.85 6.06
C THR A 18 -10.85 -6.34 6.04
N LEU A 19 -11.65 -5.58 5.28
CA LEU A 19 -11.62 -4.12 5.30
C LEU A 19 -11.81 -3.55 6.72
N ASP A 20 -12.75 -4.10 7.47
CA ASP A 20 -13.05 -3.66 8.84
C ASP A 20 -11.91 -3.95 9.81
N ASP A 21 -11.19 -5.07 9.65
CA ASP A 21 -9.99 -5.35 10.44
C ASP A 21 -8.92 -4.28 10.19
N LEU A 22 -8.64 -3.93 8.93
CA LEU A 22 -7.63 -2.93 8.57
C LEU A 22 -8.01 -1.52 9.04
N LYS A 23 -9.28 -1.13 8.89
CA LYS A 23 -9.82 0.14 9.41
C LYS A 23 -9.60 0.30 10.92
N ARG A 24 -9.68 -0.82 11.66
CA ARG A 24 -9.46 -0.84 13.13
C ARG A 24 -8.00 -0.97 13.54
N GLY A 25 -7.09 -0.95 12.57
CA GLY A 25 -5.65 -1.01 12.81
C GLY A 25 -5.01 -2.37 12.57
N GLY A 26 -5.70 -3.27 11.86
CA GLY A 26 -5.27 -4.63 11.58
C GLY A 26 -5.76 -5.65 12.63
N PRO A 27 -5.74 -6.95 12.29
CA PRO A 27 -6.07 -8.02 13.24
C PRO A 27 -5.04 -8.09 14.37
N SER A 28 -5.32 -8.77 15.47
CA SER A 28 -4.32 -8.92 16.54
C SER A 28 -3.13 -9.78 16.10
N GLY A 29 -1.91 -9.38 16.45
CA GLY A 29 -0.71 -10.22 16.30
C GLY A 29 -0.14 -10.37 14.89
N TYR A 30 -0.59 -9.58 13.93
CA TYR A 30 0.04 -9.48 12.60
C TYR A 30 1.43 -8.84 12.68
N LEU A 31 2.27 -9.18 11.71
CA LEU A 31 3.63 -8.66 11.64
C LEU A 31 3.65 -7.33 10.87
N ARG A 32 4.37 -6.35 11.40
CA ARG A 32 4.69 -5.08 10.75
C ARG A 32 6.20 -5.00 10.59
N PHE A 33 6.69 -4.90 9.37
CA PHE A 33 8.14 -4.80 9.16
C PHE A 33 8.67 -3.47 9.72
N TYR A 34 7.93 -2.39 9.53
CA TYR A 34 8.28 -1.05 10.01
C TYR A 34 8.28 -0.85 11.54
N ASP A 35 7.95 -1.87 12.35
CA ASP A 35 8.10 -1.80 13.81
C ASP A 35 9.60 -1.83 14.23
N GLN A 36 10.50 -2.22 13.32
CA GLN A 36 11.95 -2.15 13.49
C GLN A 36 12.59 -1.46 12.28
N PRO A 37 13.74 -0.79 12.45
CA PRO A 37 14.40 -0.13 11.34
C PRO A 37 14.94 -1.15 10.33
N PHE A 38 14.81 -0.81 9.05
CA PHE A 38 15.56 -1.49 7.99
C PHE A 38 17.03 -1.06 8.02
N GLN A 39 17.92 -1.98 7.69
CA GLN A 39 19.27 -1.62 7.25
C GLN A 39 19.17 -1.13 5.81
N SER A 40 19.88 -0.06 5.43
CA SER A 40 19.73 0.51 4.10
C SER A 40 21.03 0.98 3.47
N THR A 41 21.16 0.77 2.16
CA THR A 41 22.28 1.23 1.34
C THR A 41 21.76 1.94 0.09
N GLY A 42 22.27 3.13 -0.19
CA GLY A 42 21.88 3.95 -1.34
C GLY A 42 22.98 4.02 -2.40
N THR A 43 22.60 3.94 -3.67
CA THR A 43 23.51 4.11 -4.82
C THR A 43 22.91 5.07 -5.83
N ALA A 44 23.68 6.09 -6.22
CA ALA A 44 23.31 7.00 -7.30
C ALA A 44 23.94 6.55 -8.63
N SER A 45 23.21 6.76 -9.72
CA SER A 45 23.65 6.49 -11.09
C SER A 45 23.08 7.54 -12.06
N PRO A 46 23.55 7.61 -13.32
CA PRO A 46 22.94 8.48 -14.33
C PRO A 46 21.45 8.19 -14.60
N ASP A 47 20.98 6.98 -14.30
CA ASP A 47 19.59 6.56 -14.53
C ASP A 47 18.67 6.87 -13.33
N GLY A 48 19.23 7.38 -12.23
CA GLY A 48 18.52 7.74 -11.00
C GLY A 48 19.15 7.17 -9.73
N PHE A 49 18.38 7.23 -8.65
CA PHE A 49 18.78 6.77 -7.32
C PHE A 49 18.13 5.43 -6.99
N GLN A 50 18.90 4.51 -6.42
CA GLN A 50 18.39 3.27 -5.85
C GLN A 50 18.68 3.21 -4.35
N LEU A 51 17.65 2.89 -3.57
CA LEU A 51 17.76 2.56 -2.15
C LEU A 51 17.42 1.08 -1.96
N GLU A 52 18.36 0.33 -1.40
CA GLU A 52 18.14 -1.03 -0.92
C GLU A 52 17.91 -1.00 0.58
N MET A 53 16.90 -1.71 1.05
CA MET A 53 16.48 -1.77 2.44
C MET A 53 16.25 -3.24 2.81
N GLU A 54 16.84 -3.70 3.91
CA GLU A 54 16.75 -5.10 4.33
C GLU A 54 16.35 -5.21 5.80
N GLN A 55 15.57 -6.24 6.11
CA GLN A 55 15.17 -6.57 7.46
C GLN A 55 14.92 -8.07 7.61
N GLU A 56 15.34 -8.63 8.75
CA GLU A 56 14.97 -9.97 9.17
C GLU A 56 14.19 -9.90 10.48
N THR A 57 13.08 -10.64 10.58
CA THR A 57 12.21 -10.62 11.75
C THR A 57 11.53 -11.97 11.98
N LEU A 58 11.08 -12.24 13.20
CA LEU A 58 10.29 -13.44 13.50
C LEU A 58 8.85 -13.26 13.04
N VAL A 59 8.28 -14.27 12.38
CA VAL A 59 6.87 -14.24 11.94
C VAL A 59 5.94 -14.42 13.14
N ASN A 60 6.28 -15.33 14.05
CA ASN A 60 5.67 -15.48 15.38
C ASN A 60 6.62 -16.26 16.29
N VAL A 61 6.25 -16.41 17.58
CA VAL A 61 7.08 -17.10 18.60
C VAL A 61 7.45 -18.54 18.21
N ASN A 62 6.65 -19.19 17.36
CA ASN A 62 6.80 -20.60 16.98
C ASN A 62 7.26 -20.81 15.51
N GLN A 63 7.55 -19.74 14.77
CA GLN A 63 8.01 -19.82 13.37
C GLN A 63 9.29 -18.97 13.18
N PRO A 64 10.44 -19.61 12.83
CA PRO A 64 11.66 -18.87 12.52
C PRO A 64 11.45 -17.95 11.30
N GLY A 65 12.29 -16.91 11.22
CA GLY A 65 11.96 -15.61 10.64
C GLY A 65 11.63 -15.50 9.16
N ALA A 66 11.03 -14.36 8.82
CA ALA A 66 10.92 -13.85 7.46
C ALA A 66 12.02 -12.81 7.23
N PHE A 67 12.64 -12.88 6.06
CA PHE A 67 13.54 -11.85 5.59
C PHE A 67 12.87 -11.08 4.46
N LEU A 68 12.88 -9.75 4.57
CA LEU A 68 12.35 -8.84 3.57
C LEU A 68 13.48 -7.95 3.08
N GLN A 69 13.73 -8.02 1.77
CA GLN A 69 14.50 -7.02 1.05
C GLN A 69 13.53 -6.18 0.22
N LYS A 70 13.65 -4.87 0.35
CA LYS A 70 12.88 -3.84 -0.36
C LYS A 70 13.86 -2.99 -1.15
N THR A 71 13.66 -2.91 -2.46
CA THR A 71 14.43 -2.03 -3.34
C THR A 71 13.52 -0.94 -3.86
N LEU A 72 13.86 0.31 -3.57
CA LEU A 72 13.23 1.50 -4.14
C LEU A 72 14.13 2.07 -5.22
N ARG A 73 13.58 2.29 -6.41
CA ARG A 73 14.24 3.01 -7.49
C ARG A 73 13.46 4.28 -7.79
N PHE A 74 14.19 5.38 -7.89
CA PHE A 74 13.73 6.72 -8.20
C PHE A 74 14.32 7.10 -9.56
N PRO A 75 13.59 6.86 -10.67
CA PRO A 75 14.10 7.15 -12.00
C PRO A 75 14.17 8.66 -12.26
N GLU A 76 15.19 9.13 -12.97
CA GLU A 76 15.29 10.55 -13.39
C GLU A 76 14.21 10.94 -14.43
N THR A 77 13.62 9.96 -15.11
CA THR A 77 12.72 10.18 -16.25
C THR A 77 11.24 10.18 -15.89
N SER A 78 10.89 9.92 -14.63
CA SER A 78 9.50 9.83 -14.18
C SER A 78 9.31 10.31 -12.75
N ALA A 79 8.19 10.96 -12.44
CA ALA A 79 7.79 11.28 -11.07
C ALA A 79 7.16 10.05 -10.39
N GLY A 80 7.98 9.03 -10.12
CA GLY A 80 7.50 7.77 -9.55
C GLY A 80 8.57 7.03 -8.75
N ILE A 81 8.13 5.99 -8.04
CA ILE A 81 8.99 5.07 -7.31
C ILE A 81 8.65 3.65 -7.73
N LEU A 82 9.63 2.97 -8.32
CA LEU A 82 9.56 1.55 -8.58
C LEU A 82 9.99 0.81 -7.31
N THR A 83 9.07 0.04 -6.73
CA THR A 83 9.34 -0.73 -5.51
C THR A 83 9.31 -2.22 -5.82
N ARG A 84 10.40 -2.92 -5.48
CA ARG A 84 10.50 -4.38 -5.52
C ARG A 84 10.66 -4.92 -4.12
N TYR A 85 10.02 -6.05 -3.87
CA TYR A 85 10.12 -6.81 -2.63
C TYR A 85 10.60 -8.21 -2.95
N HIS A 86 11.57 -8.67 -2.18
CA HIS A 86 11.95 -10.07 -2.08
C HIS A 86 11.67 -10.54 -0.66
N LEU A 87 10.70 -11.45 -0.51
CA LEU A 87 10.32 -12.02 0.78
C LEU A 87 10.78 -13.48 0.84
N GLU A 88 11.67 -13.80 1.77
CA GLU A 88 12.16 -15.15 2.03
C GLU A 88 11.51 -15.73 3.28
N ASN A 89 11.11 -17.00 3.18
CA ASN A 89 10.75 -17.81 4.34
C ASN A 89 12.00 -18.51 4.87
N ARG A 90 12.58 -18.00 5.96
CA ARG A 90 13.73 -18.63 6.65
C ARG A 90 13.30 -19.55 7.79
N GLY A 91 12.00 -19.86 7.88
CA GLY A 91 11.42 -20.85 8.77
C GLY A 91 11.47 -22.28 8.25
N GLU A 92 10.99 -23.20 9.08
CA GLU A 92 10.85 -24.64 8.75
C GLU A 92 9.41 -25.01 8.32
N ASN A 93 8.46 -24.10 8.52
CA ASN A 93 7.06 -24.24 8.11
C ASN A 93 6.76 -23.30 6.94
N PRO A 94 5.77 -23.61 6.09
CA PRO A 94 5.32 -22.69 5.04
C PRO A 94 4.90 -21.33 5.61
N LEU A 95 5.29 -20.26 4.92
CA LEU A 95 4.85 -18.90 5.22
C LEU A 95 3.59 -18.62 4.42
N GLN A 96 2.45 -18.65 5.11
CA GLN A 96 1.12 -18.48 4.53
C GLN A 96 0.42 -17.26 5.12
N GLY A 97 -0.40 -16.61 4.31
CA GLY A 97 -1.14 -15.42 4.73
C GLY A 97 -1.24 -14.39 3.61
N LEU A 98 -1.17 -13.12 3.97
CA LEU A 98 -1.20 -12.00 3.04
C LEU A 98 0.00 -11.09 3.27
N PHE A 99 0.78 -10.83 2.23
CA PHE A 99 1.70 -9.69 2.20
C PHE A 99 0.90 -8.45 1.84
N GLY A 100 0.96 -7.42 2.70
CA GLY A 100 0.25 -6.17 2.49
C GLY A 100 1.18 -4.98 2.45
N VAL A 101 0.95 -4.08 1.49
CA VAL A 101 1.64 -2.79 1.39
C VAL A 101 0.62 -1.66 1.56
N GLU A 102 0.81 -0.85 2.60
CA GLU A 102 -0.01 0.33 2.89
C GLU A 102 0.48 1.54 2.09
N PHE A 103 -0.47 2.28 1.51
CA PHE A 103 -0.28 3.62 0.98
C PHE A 103 -1.28 4.55 1.65
N ASN A 104 -0.82 5.74 1.99
CA ASN A 104 -1.67 6.80 2.50
C ASN A 104 -1.49 8.04 1.62
N ILE A 105 -2.60 8.52 1.05
CA ILE A 105 -2.64 9.68 0.16
C ILE A 105 -3.63 10.73 0.68
N THR A 106 -3.36 12.01 0.47
CA THR A 106 -4.27 13.09 0.87
C THR A 106 -4.61 13.95 -0.33
N LEU A 107 -5.89 13.97 -0.70
CA LEU A 107 -6.45 14.85 -1.73
C LEU A 107 -7.36 15.93 -1.14
N LEU A 108 -7.18 16.29 0.15
CA LEU A 108 -7.83 17.41 0.87
C LEU A 108 -9.36 17.41 1.03
N ALA A 109 -10.14 16.76 0.14
CA ALA A 109 -11.60 16.66 0.25
C ALA A 109 -12.07 15.29 -0.22
N GLY A 110 -12.62 14.52 0.71
CA GLY A 110 -13.11 13.16 0.47
C GLY A 110 -14.34 13.10 -0.43
N ASP A 111 -15.23 14.09 -0.29
CA ASP A 111 -16.56 14.06 -0.93
C ASP A 111 -16.63 14.69 -2.33
N ALA A 112 -15.54 15.31 -2.79
CA ALA A 112 -15.51 16.00 -4.07
C ALA A 112 -15.66 15.01 -5.25
N GLU A 113 -16.56 15.32 -6.19
CA GLU A 113 -16.88 14.44 -7.33
C GLU A 113 -15.73 14.32 -8.35
N ASP A 114 -14.83 15.29 -8.37
CA ASP A 114 -13.64 15.32 -9.22
C ASP A 114 -12.43 14.59 -8.60
N ARG A 115 -12.60 13.97 -7.42
CA ARG A 115 -11.58 13.19 -6.72
C ARG A 115 -12.04 11.75 -6.53
N TYR A 116 -11.57 10.86 -7.40
CA TYR A 116 -12.08 9.49 -7.47
C TYR A 116 -11.04 8.46 -7.90
N PHE A 117 -11.28 7.21 -7.50
CA PHE A 117 -10.52 6.07 -7.95
C PHE A 117 -10.91 5.64 -9.36
N VAL A 118 -9.92 5.13 -10.08
CA VAL A 118 -10.02 4.63 -11.44
C VAL A 118 -9.49 3.22 -11.47
N ASP A 119 -10.28 2.30 -12.03
CA ASP A 119 -9.92 0.92 -12.32
C ASP A 119 -9.59 0.77 -13.82
N PRO A 120 -8.31 0.73 -14.22
CA PRO A 120 -7.93 0.55 -15.62
C PRO A 120 -8.27 -0.89 -16.07
N GLY A 121 -9.51 -1.09 -16.51
CA GLY A 121 -10.03 -2.40 -16.96
C GLY A 121 -11.39 -2.80 -16.36
N GLY A 122 -11.97 -2.00 -15.45
CA GLY A 122 -13.29 -2.25 -14.87
C GLY A 122 -14.38 -1.33 -15.40
N GLU A 123 -15.65 -1.71 -15.16
CA GLU A 123 -16.85 -0.87 -15.37
C GLU A 123 -17.11 0.08 -14.17
N SER A 124 -16.08 0.41 -13.37
CA SER A 124 -16.28 1.09 -12.08
C SER A 124 -16.94 2.45 -12.25
N ASP A 125 -18.08 2.62 -11.59
CA ASP A 125 -18.56 3.93 -11.13
C ASP A 125 -17.39 4.68 -10.46
N ARG A 126 -17.28 5.98 -10.68
CA ARG A 126 -16.24 6.82 -10.07
C ARG A 126 -16.39 6.79 -8.54
N VAL A 127 -15.67 5.89 -7.86
CA VAL A 127 -15.68 5.80 -6.39
C VAL A 127 -14.90 6.98 -5.83
N ARG A 128 -15.54 7.84 -5.04
CA ARG A 128 -14.90 9.01 -4.45
C ARG A 128 -13.87 8.58 -3.40
N VAL A 129 -12.83 9.39 -3.21
CA VAL A 129 -11.75 9.07 -2.27
C VAL A 129 -12.20 9.07 -0.79
N GLY A 130 -13.30 9.75 -0.47
CA GLY A 130 -13.95 9.68 0.84
C GLY A 130 -14.74 8.38 1.08
N GLN A 131 -14.86 7.50 0.09
CA GLN A 131 -15.58 6.23 0.22
C GLN A 131 -14.62 5.08 0.51
N GLU A 132 -15.17 4.00 1.05
CA GLU A 132 -14.45 2.76 1.29
C GLU A 132 -14.88 1.67 0.32
N GLY A 133 -14.02 0.69 0.10
CA GLY A 133 -14.32 -0.40 -0.80
C GLY A 133 -13.23 -1.45 -0.90
N GLU A 134 -13.55 -2.48 -1.66
CA GLU A 134 -12.69 -3.62 -1.96
C GLU A 134 -12.78 -3.94 -3.45
N VAL A 135 -11.61 -4.16 -4.08
CA VAL A 135 -11.52 -4.64 -5.45
C VAL A 135 -10.58 -5.84 -5.50
N SER A 136 -11.05 -6.94 -6.07
CA SER A 136 -10.27 -8.18 -6.17
C SER A 136 -9.33 -8.16 -7.37
N LYS A 137 -8.06 -8.53 -7.16
CA LYS A 137 -7.08 -8.92 -8.19
C LYS A 137 -6.95 -7.92 -9.36
N ARG A 138 -6.26 -6.80 -9.12
CA ARG A 138 -5.93 -5.79 -10.13
C ARG A 138 -4.43 -5.67 -10.34
N LEU A 139 -4.04 -5.47 -11.60
CA LEU A 139 -2.67 -5.12 -11.98
C LEU A 139 -2.45 -3.61 -11.96
N GLU A 140 -3.51 -2.82 -12.11
CA GLU A 140 -3.44 -1.38 -12.07
C GLU A 140 -4.55 -0.81 -11.19
N TRP A 141 -4.23 0.30 -10.53
CA TRP A 141 -5.20 1.12 -9.81
C TRP A 141 -4.75 2.57 -9.90
N ALA A 142 -5.68 3.50 -9.95
CA ALA A 142 -5.33 4.91 -9.98
C ALA A 142 -6.30 5.75 -9.17
N VAL A 143 -5.85 6.95 -8.82
CA VAL A 143 -6.67 8.00 -8.22
C VAL A 143 -6.45 9.27 -9.02
N ARG A 144 -7.53 9.98 -9.34
CA ARG A 144 -7.51 11.25 -10.06
C ARG A 144 -7.90 12.38 -9.12
N ASP A 145 -7.17 13.48 -9.25
CA ASP A 145 -7.59 14.79 -8.75
C ASP A 145 -7.84 15.69 -9.96
N GLY A 146 -9.11 15.82 -10.33
CA GLY A 146 -9.54 16.65 -11.45
C GLY A 146 -9.35 18.15 -11.20
N TRP A 147 -9.37 18.58 -9.94
CA TRP A 147 -9.14 19.98 -9.56
C TRP A 147 -7.67 20.36 -9.76
N ALA A 148 -6.76 19.51 -9.29
CA ALA A 148 -5.32 19.72 -9.43
C ALA A 148 -4.75 19.25 -10.79
N GLY A 149 -5.51 18.45 -11.55
CA GLY A 149 -5.15 18.00 -12.89
C GLY A 149 -4.12 16.88 -12.95
N PHE A 150 -4.00 16.07 -11.88
CA PHE A 150 -3.06 14.94 -11.83
C PHE A 150 -3.73 13.61 -11.50
N GLU A 151 -3.03 12.53 -11.85
CA GLU A 151 -3.38 11.16 -11.49
C GLU A 151 -2.18 10.53 -10.77
N VAL A 152 -2.45 9.75 -9.71
CA VAL A 152 -1.48 8.82 -9.15
C VAL A 152 -1.89 7.42 -9.55
N ARG A 153 -0.97 6.66 -10.12
CA ARG A 153 -1.21 5.32 -10.64
C ARG A 153 -0.27 4.32 -9.97
N TRP A 154 -0.84 3.23 -9.50
CA TRP A 154 -0.12 2.05 -9.05
C TRP A 154 -0.21 0.96 -10.12
N LYS A 155 0.92 0.34 -10.44
CA LYS A 155 1.02 -0.84 -11.31
C LYS A 155 1.75 -1.93 -10.55
N THR A 156 1.19 -3.13 -10.55
CA THR A 156 1.79 -4.29 -9.89
C THR A 156 2.14 -5.35 -10.92
N LEU A 157 3.20 -6.12 -10.66
CA LEU A 157 3.56 -7.24 -11.53
C LEU A 157 2.61 -8.45 -11.31
N THR A 158 2.23 -8.67 -10.06
CA THR A 158 1.26 -9.70 -9.66
C THR A 158 -0.06 -9.02 -9.28
N PRO A 159 -1.23 -9.51 -9.72
CA PRO A 159 -2.51 -8.90 -9.38
C PRO A 159 -2.71 -8.82 -7.86
N ALA A 160 -2.99 -7.62 -7.35
CA ALA A 160 -3.23 -7.37 -5.94
C ALA A 160 -4.74 -7.28 -5.65
N ARG A 161 -5.17 -7.78 -4.50
CA ARG A 161 -6.45 -7.36 -3.91
C ARG A 161 -6.25 -5.98 -3.30
N ILE A 162 -7.16 -5.05 -3.57
CA ILE A 162 -7.06 -3.65 -3.14
C ILE A 162 -8.18 -3.35 -2.17
N LEU A 163 -7.82 -2.86 -0.99
CA LEU A 163 -8.75 -2.33 0.00
C LEU A 163 -8.48 -0.85 0.20
N PHE A 164 -9.51 -0.03 0.28
CA PHE A 164 -9.34 1.38 0.53
C PHE A 164 -10.43 1.91 1.46
N TYR A 165 -10.06 2.91 2.27
CA TYR A 165 -10.98 3.57 3.20
C TYR A 165 -10.47 4.96 3.58
N PRO A 166 -11.38 5.90 3.89
CA PRO A 166 -10.99 7.23 4.33
C PRO A 166 -10.36 7.18 5.73
N ILE A 167 -9.32 7.98 5.92
CA ILE A 167 -8.77 8.31 7.22
C ILE A 167 -9.47 9.59 7.67
N GLU A 168 -10.21 9.49 8.77
CA GLU A 168 -10.99 10.60 9.31
C GLU A 168 -10.55 10.88 10.75
N THR A 169 -10.56 12.14 11.13
CA THR A 169 -10.53 12.56 12.53
C THR A 169 -11.93 12.88 12.99
N VAL A 170 -12.26 12.52 14.24
CA VAL A 170 -13.50 12.94 14.88
C VAL A 170 -13.17 14.10 15.81
N SER A 171 -13.79 15.25 15.58
CA SER A 171 -13.73 16.40 16.47
C SER A 171 -15.10 16.60 17.14
N GLN A 172 -15.08 17.16 18.35
CA GLN A 172 -16.28 17.60 19.04
C GLN A 172 -16.41 19.11 18.85
N SER A 173 -17.49 19.54 18.22
CA SER A 173 -17.90 20.94 18.13
C SER A 173 -19.10 21.22 19.04
N GLU A 174 -19.50 22.49 19.15
CA GLU A 174 -20.70 22.87 19.91
C GLU A 174 -21.99 22.28 19.32
N ASP A 175 -22.00 21.95 18.02
CA ASP A 175 -23.13 21.40 17.27
C ASP A 175 -23.13 19.85 17.17
N GLY A 176 -22.12 19.18 17.73
CA GLY A 176 -22.04 17.72 17.78
C GLY A 176 -20.68 17.15 17.39
N PHE A 177 -20.67 15.91 16.89
CA PHE A 177 -19.46 15.28 16.38
C PHE A 177 -19.33 15.51 14.88
N GLU A 178 -18.16 15.98 14.45
CA GLU A 178 -17.83 16.17 13.05
C GLU A 178 -16.70 15.21 12.65
N LYS A 179 -16.82 14.62 11.47
CA LYS A 179 -15.77 13.81 10.84
C LYS A 179 -15.07 14.64 9.80
N THR A 180 -13.75 14.78 9.90
CA THR A 180 -12.94 15.50 8.92
C THR A 180 -12.02 14.54 8.19
N TYR A 181 -12.14 14.50 6.87
CA TYR A 181 -11.27 13.72 6.00
C TYR A 181 -9.82 14.21 6.07
N GLN A 182 -8.88 13.30 6.31
CA GLN A 182 -7.44 13.56 6.37
C GLN A 182 -6.68 12.91 5.22
N GLY A 183 -7.28 11.92 4.54
CA GLY A 183 -6.66 11.18 3.45
C GLY A 183 -7.38 9.86 3.20
N THR A 184 -6.87 9.08 2.26
CA THR A 184 -7.32 7.71 2.00
C THR A 184 -6.18 6.75 2.25
N CYS A 185 -6.47 5.69 2.97
CA CYS A 185 -5.60 4.53 3.09
C CYS A 185 -5.92 3.56 1.96
N LEU A 186 -4.90 3.02 1.30
CA LEU A 186 -4.98 1.92 0.35
C LEU A 186 -4.09 0.78 0.82
N TRP A 187 -4.56 -0.44 0.67
CA TRP A 187 -3.80 -1.65 0.88
C TRP A 187 -3.74 -2.45 -0.41
N PHE A 188 -2.54 -2.79 -0.85
CA PHE A 188 -2.30 -3.78 -1.89
C PHE A 188 -1.93 -5.10 -1.20
N LEU A 189 -2.72 -6.14 -1.42
CA LEU A 189 -2.64 -7.41 -0.73
C LEU A 189 -2.38 -8.56 -1.71
N TRP A 190 -1.39 -9.40 -1.40
CA TRP A 190 -1.06 -10.62 -2.14
C TRP A 190 -1.09 -11.84 -1.23
N GLU A 191 -1.73 -12.90 -1.71
CA GLU A 191 -1.71 -14.21 -1.06
C GLU A 191 -0.30 -14.80 -1.10
N LEU A 192 0.15 -15.29 0.04
CA LEU A 192 1.42 -15.96 0.20
C LEU A 192 1.20 -17.46 0.43
N ASP A 193 2.00 -18.25 -0.27
CA ASP A 193 2.24 -19.66 0.01
C ASP A 193 3.72 -19.97 -0.29
N VAL A 194 4.61 -19.51 0.60
CA VAL A 194 6.06 -19.60 0.40
C VAL A 194 6.58 -20.82 1.16
N THR A 195 7.13 -21.79 0.44
CA THR A 195 7.71 -23.00 1.03
C THR A 195 8.84 -22.68 2.00
N PRO A 196 9.16 -23.57 2.96
CA PRO A 196 10.35 -23.42 3.80
C PRO A 196 11.60 -23.19 2.95
N ARG A 197 12.44 -22.21 3.31
CA ARG A 197 13.63 -21.78 2.57
C ARG A 197 13.36 -21.25 1.14
N GLY A 198 12.10 -21.05 0.78
CA GLY A 198 11.70 -20.43 -0.48
C GLY A 198 11.62 -18.92 -0.38
N GLY A 199 11.40 -18.27 -1.52
CA GLY A 199 11.17 -16.83 -1.61
C GLY A 199 10.13 -16.48 -2.67
N VAL A 200 9.62 -15.27 -2.58
CA VAL A 200 8.69 -14.70 -3.57
C VAL A 200 9.07 -13.25 -3.86
N ASP A 201 8.97 -12.88 -5.13
CA ASP A 201 9.18 -11.51 -5.59
C ASP A 201 7.83 -10.83 -5.86
N LEU A 202 7.70 -9.60 -5.39
CA LEU A 202 6.55 -8.74 -5.64
C LEU A 202 7.05 -7.37 -6.13
N GLU A 203 6.28 -6.73 -6.98
CA GLU A 203 6.61 -5.40 -7.51
C GLU A 203 5.37 -4.52 -7.49
N ILE A 204 5.56 -3.28 -7.03
CA ILE A 204 4.60 -2.19 -7.11
C ILE A 204 5.33 -0.92 -7.56
N ASN A 205 5.00 -0.47 -8.75
CA ASN A 205 5.40 0.84 -9.26
C ASN A 205 4.30 1.84 -8.96
N TRP A 206 4.63 3.01 -8.45
CA TRP A 206 3.68 4.11 -8.39
C TRP A 206 4.25 5.36 -9.05
N GLU A 207 3.42 6.01 -9.86
CA GLU A 207 3.81 7.17 -10.67
C GLU A 207 2.75 8.26 -10.58
N ILE A 208 3.20 9.52 -10.65
CA ILE A 208 2.35 10.70 -10.75
C ILE A 208 2.45 11.23 -12.17
N GLY A 209 1.30 11.44 -12.81
CA GLY A 209 1.20 11.99 -14.16
C GLY A 209 0.13 13.07 -14.25
N SER A 210 0.17 13.87 -15.30
CA SER A 210 -0.93 14.79 -15.61
C SER A 210 -2.13 14.03 -16.18
N ILE A 211 -3.33 14.49 -15.84
CA ILE A 211 -4.54 14.03 -16.53
C ILE A 211 -4.52 14.68 -17.91
N GLN A 212 -4.37 13.88 -18.98
CA GLN A 212 -4.58 14.39 -20.34
C GLN A 212 -6.08 14.69 -20.50
N GLY A 213 -6.43 15.96 -20.74
CA GLY A 213 -7.81 16.38 -20.89
C GLY A 213 -8.47 15.69 -22.08
N SER A 214 -9.62 15.04 -21.86
CA SER A 214 -10.66 15.02 -22.89
C SER A 214 -11.19 16.44 -23.00
N ALA A 215 -10.77 17.15 -24.05
CA ALA A 215 -11.43 18.39 -24.48
C ALA A 215 -12.93 18.15 -24.72
#